data_AF-A0A0F8YF55-F1
#
_entry.id   AF-A0A0F8YF55-F1
#
_cell.length_a   1.000
_cell.length_b   1.000
_cell.length_c   1.000
_cell.angle_alpha   90.00
_cell.angle_beta   90.00
_cell.angle_gamma   90.00
#
_symmetry.space_group_name_H-M   'P 1'
#
loop_
_entity.id
_entity.type
_entity.pdbx_description
1 polymer ?
#
loop_
_entity_poly.entity_id
_entity_poly.type
_entity_poly.pdbx_seq_one_letter_code
_entity_poly.pdbx_strand_id
1 'polypeptide(L)'
;MGQQVNVERQLKFAPGAIITGAPGGFPGTDYYVDDALGNSANSGLAWGAGYALATISQAMTKVTALATRGRARIFVAPGGYTEDVVTPTNDNGPFGSLIAVNPTQESRGAAWLISSTATEPGITVKARGWVIDGFEIDAPATDGCVFLSGANAKFLEIANVLFVGSLTYASGFGVDTDSANPLVVIRDSTFFQFRGTSAAAITSTNVYALQWLVDRCVFWNNINHIAPKNSKGWQASVIRNSTFHKYMSDTETTIKIDPRGGAGNMISHNVLGGAYTNAGGYYSVATDQWFGNAMSTGFSSARPS
;
A
#
# COMPACT_ATOMS: atom_id res chain seq x y z
N MET A 1 -2.00 -19.29 -39.35
CA MET A 1 -3.34 -19.59 -38.81
C MET A 1 -3.16 -20.06 -37.38
N GLY A 2 -3.57 -19.27 -36.39
CA GLY A 2 -3.53 -19.70 -34.99
C GLY A 2 -4.69 -20.68 -34.74
N GLN A 3 -4.39 -21.89 -34.30
CA GLN A 3 -5.41 -22.84 -33.88
C GLN A 3 -5.89 -22.44 -32.49
N GLN A 4 -7.17 -22.09 -32.37
CA GLN A 4 -7.80 -21.85 -31.08
C GLN A 4 -8.20 -23.22 -30.50
N VAL A 5 -7.63 -23.59 -29.35
CA VAL A 5 -7.92 -24.86 -28.68
C VAL A 5 -8.69 -24.54 -27.40
N ASN A 6 -9.97 -24.92 -27.35
CA ASN A 6 -10.71 -24.92 -26.08
C ASN A 6 -10.24 -26.11 -25.26
N VAL A 7 -9.73 -25.83 -24.05
CA VAL A 7 -9.22 -26.86 -23.14
C VAL A 7 -10.00 -26.78 -21.84
N GLU A 8 -10.82 -27.79 -21.58
CA GLU A 8 -11.63 -27.93 -20.34
C GLU A 8 -10.85 -28.62 -19.20
N ARG A 9 -9.53 -28.76 -19.35
CA ARG A 9 -8.63 -29.46 -18.41
C ARG A 9 -7.42 -28.61 -18.05
N GLN A 10 -6.75 -28.99 -16.95
CA GLN A 10 -5.56 -28.32 -16.45
C GLN A 10 -4.43 -28.34 -17.50
N LEU A 11 -3.95 -27.16 -17.87
CA LEU A 11 -2.80 -26.98 -18.76
C LEU A 11 -1.51 -27.05 -17.94
N LYS A 12 -0.66 -28.05 -18.23
CA LYS A 12 0.73 -28.06 -17.77
C LYS A 12 1.59 -27.44 -18.86
N PHE A 13 2.18 -26.29 -18.55
CA PHE A 13 3.12 -25.63 -19.44
C PHE A 13 4.55 -26.09 -19.14
N ALA A 14 5.38 -26.16 -20.18
CA ALA A 14 6.81 -26.41 -20.01
C ALA A 14 7.47 -25.24 -19.25
N PRO A 15 8.56 -25.48 -18.51
CA PRO A 15 9.37 -24.41 -17.94
C PRO A 15 9.77 -23.40 -19.04
N GLY A 16 9.46 -22.12 -18.85
CA GLY A 16 9.72 -21.05 -19.81
C GLY A 16 8.56 -20.72 -20.78
N ALA A 17 7.41 -21.36 -20.67
CA ALA A 17 6.24 -20.99 -21.46
C ALA A 17 5.67 -19.62 -21.04
N ILE A 18 5.42 -18.76 -22.04
CA ILE A 18 4.77 -17.47 -21.84
C ILE A 18 3.26 -17.66 -22.07
N ILE A 19 2.46 -17.41 -21.03
CA ILE A 19 1.01 -17.31 -21.17
C ILE A 19 0.68 -15.87 -21.58
N THR A 20 0.44 -15.64 -22.86
CA THR A 20 -0.09 -14.36 -23.36
C THR A 20 -1.59 -14.48 -23.61
N GLY A 21 -2.37 -13.62 -22.95
CA GLY A 21 -3.80 -13.46 -23.21
C GLY A 21 -4.72 -14.02 -22.12
N ALA A 22 -5.04 -13.18 -21.13
CA ALA A 22 -6.41 -13.18 -20.63
C ALA A 22 -7.35 -12.77 -21.79
N PRO A 23 -8.57 -13.31 -21.90
CA PRO A 23 -9.53 -12.87 -22.90
C PRO A 23 -9.84 -11.39 -22.63
N GLY A 24 -9.33 -10.52 -23.51
CA GLY A 24 -9.34 -9.06 -23.32
C GLY A 24 -8.02 -8.49 -22.79
N GLY A 25 -6.88 -8.88 -23.36
CA GLY A 25 -5.57 -8.27 -23.09
C GLY A 25 -5.65 -6.74 -23.20
N PHE A 26 -5.77 -6.08 -22.06
CA PHE A 26 -5.76 -4.62 -22.02
C PHE A 26 -4.41 -4.15 -22.57
N PRO A 27 -4.38 -3.15 -23.48
CA PRO A 27 -3.13 -2.71 -24.08
C PRO A 27 -2.18 -2.22 -22.98
N GLY A 28 -0.98 -2.79 -22.89
CA GLY A 28 -0.01 -2.47 -21.84
C GLY A 28 1.33 -3.17 -22.07
N THR A 29 2.39 -2.63 -21.47
CA THR A 29 3.75 -3.21 -21.53
C THR A 29 4.07 -3.86 -20.21
N ASP A 30 4.50 -5.12 -20.26
CA ASP A 30 4.95 -5.86 -19.10
C ASP A 30 6.47 -5.72 -18.96
N TYR A 31 6.89 -5.26 -17.79
CA TYR A 31 8.28 -5.22 -17.36
C TYR A 31 8.52 -6.25 -16.27
N TYR A 32 9.69 -6.88 -16.29
CA TYR A 32 10.10 -7.92 -15.37
C TYR A 32 11.38 -7.49 -14.67
N VAL A 33 11.39 -7.57 -13.34
CA VAL A 33 12.48 -7.15 -12.46
C VAL A 33 12.93 -8.34 -11.62
N ASP A 34 14.23 -8.59 -11.58
CA ASP A 34 14.86 -9.70 -10.85
C ASP A 34 16.24 -9.21 -10.37
N ASP A 35 16.45 -9.10 -9.06
CA ASP A 35 17.69 -8.55 -8.50
C ASP A 35 18.89 -9.48 -8.69
N ALA A 36 18.65 -10.79 -8.74
CA ALA A 36 19.68 -11.82 -8.85
C ALA A 36 20.10 -12.08 -10.30
N LEU A 37 19.16 -12.03 -11.24
CA LEU A 37 19.41 -12.35 -12.65
C LEU A 37 19.40 -11.12 -13.56
N GLY A 38 18.77 -10.02 -13.14
CA GLY A 38 18.55 -8.86 -14.00
C GLY A 38 19.80 -8.04 -14.32
N ASN A 39 19.70 -7.22 -15.36
CA ASN A 39 20.77 -6.28 -15.76
C ASN A 39 20.17 -4.96 -16.27
N SER A 40 20.86 -3.84 -16.03
CA SER A 40 20.43 -2.51 -16.48
C SER A 40 20.37 -2.35 -18.01
N ALA A 41 21.16 -3.13 -18.75
CA ALA A 41 21.17 -3.13 -20.21
C ALA A 41 20.00 -3.92 -20.82
N ASN A 42 19.30 -4.73 -20.03
CA ASN A 42 18.22 -5.57 -20.53
C ASN A 42 16.98 -4.75 -20.91
N SER A 43 16.13 -5.35 -21.74
CA SER A 43 14.88 -4.71 -22.18
C SER A 43 13.83 -4.64 -21.07
N GLY A 44 13.85 -5.60 -20.16
CA GLY A 44 12.84 -5.83 -19.14
C GLY A 44 11.60 -6.55 -19.66
N LEU A 45 11.57 -7.04 -20.90
CA LEU A 45 10.33 -7.54 -21.54
C LEU A 45 10.07 -9.05 -21.35
N ALA A 46 10.93 -9.75 -20.59
CA ALA A 46 10.71 -11.13 -20.18
C ALA A 46 11.54 -11.46 -18.91
N TRP A 47 11.28 -12.62 -18.31
CA TRP A 47 12.08 -13.18 -17.21
C TRP A 47 13.46 -13.68 -17.66
N GLY A 48 14.40 -13.76 -16.71
CA GLY A 48 15.70 -14.41 -16.88
C GLY A 48 16.85 -13.47 -17.22
N ALA A 49 18.07 -14.00 -17.17
CA ALA A 49 19.30 -13.20 -17.11
C ALA A 49 19.57 -12.30 -18.33
N GLY A 50 19.07 -12.69 -19.51
CA GLY A 50 19.19 -11.89 -20.74
C GLY A 50 18.05 -10.90 -20.97
N TYR A 51 17.07 -10.81 -20.07
CA TYR A 51 15.82 -10.11 -20.32
C TYR A 51 15.32 -9.24 -19.16
N ALA A 52 15.45 -9.68 -17.90
CA ALA A 52 14.93 -8.96 -16.74
C ALA A 52 15.78 -7.73 -16.39
N LEU A 53 15.15 -6.69 -15.85
CA LEU A 53 15.83 -5.53 -15.28
C LEU A 53 16.32 -5.87 -13.86
N ALA A 54 17.42 -5.25 -13.43
CA ALA A 54 17.99 -5.50 -12.11
C ALA A 54 17.22 -4.81 -10.98
N THR A 55 16.56 -3.68 -11.27
CA THR A 55 15.88 -2.89 -10.22
C THR A 55 14.51 -2.38 -10.68
N ILE A 56 13.65 -2.06 -9.71
CA ILE A 56 12.32 -1.49 -9.94
C ILE A 56 12.45 -0.09 -10.56
N SER A 57 13.43 0.71 -10.11
CA SER A 57 13.70 2.05 -10.65
C SER A 57 14.07 2.04 -12.13
N GLN A 58 14.77 1.00 -12.60
CA GLN A 58 15.03 0.82 -14.03
C GLN A 58 13.73 0.56 -14.80
N ALA A 59 12.83 -0.25 -14.27
CA ALA A 59 11.51 -0.47 -14.87
C ALA A 59 10.70 0.82 -14.91
N MET A 60 10.67 1.61 -13.83
CA MET A 60 10.01 2.93 -13.79
C MET A 60 10.58 3.89 -14.85
N THR A 61 11.89 3.85 -15.08
CA THR A 61 12.55 4.63 -16.14
C THR A 61 12.06 4.20 -17.52
N LYS A 62 11.94 2.89 -17.79
CA LYS A 62 11.39 2.38 -19.05
C LYS A 62 9.92 2.77 -19.24
N VAL A 63 9.10 2.68 -18.19
CA VAL A 63 7.70 3.14 -18.22
C VAL A 63 7.62 4.62 -18.57
N THR A 64 8.47 5.44 -17.95
CA THR A 64 8.55 6.89 -18.23
C THR A 64 8.90 7.17 -19.69
N ALA A 65 9.82 6.40 -20.27
CA ALA A 65 10.29 6.58 -21.65
C ALA A 65 9.27 6.18 -22.71
N LEU A 66 8.34 5.27 -22.42
CA LEU A 66 7.34 4.81 -23.40
C LEU A 66 6.35 5.90 -23.83
N ALA A 67 6.11 6.93 -23.01
CA ALA A 67 5.14 8.01 -23.25
C ALA A 67 3.72 7.56 -23.68
N THR A 68 3.40 6.27 -23.55
CA THR A 68 2.05 5.73 -23.75
C THR A 68 1.24 6.03 -22.49
N ARG A 69 -0.03 6.47 -22.64
CA ARG A 69 -0.96 6.98 -21.59
C ARG A 69 -1.29 6.01 -20.44
N GLY A 70 -0.28 5.40 -19.81
CA GLY A 70 -0.36 4.56 -18.64
C GLY A 70 -1.05 3.24 -18.93
N ARG A 71 -0.31 2.13 -18.80
CA ARG A 71 -0.76 0.74 -18.64
C ARG A 71 0.47 -0.17 -18.59
N ALA A 72 1.49 0.22 -17.83
CA ALA A 72 2.63 -0.67 -17.61
C ALA A 72 2.34 -1.57 -16.42
N ARG A 73 2.76 -2.83 -16.49
CA ARG A 73 2.78 -3.74 -15.35
C ARG A 73 4.22 -4.11 -15.09
N ILE A 74 4.69 -3.90 -13.87
CA ILE A 74 6.04 -4.23 -13.44
C ILE A 74 5.89 -5.41 -12.49
N PHE A 75 6.34 -6.58 -12.95
CA PHE A 75 6.42 -7.80 -12.16
C PHE A 75 7.79 -7.88 -11.52
N VAL A 76 7.81 -8.02 -10.20
CA VAL A 76 9.04 -8.05 -9.39
C VAL A 76 9.22 -9.45 -8.83
N ALA A 77 10.35 -10.08 -9.12
CA ALA A 77 10.69 -11.39 -8.58
C ALA A 77 10.83 -11.33 -7.05
N PRO A 78 10.75 -12.49 -6.37
CA PRO A 78 11.15 -12.56 -4.97
C PRO A 78 12.62 -12.16 -4.81
N GLY A 79 12.92 -11.30 -3.83
CA GLY A 79 14.24 -10.71 -3.68
C GLY A 79 14.28 -9.55 -2.67
N GLY A 80 15.48 -9.04 -2.43
CA GLY A 80 15.72 -7.93 -1.51
C GLY A 80 16.09 -6.67 -2.28
N TYR A 81 15.20 -5.69 -2.29
CA TYR A 81 15.35 -4.46 -3.05
C TYR A 81 15.67 -3.30 -2.13
N THR A 82 16.78 -2.61 -2.40
CA THR A 82 17.19 -1.40 -1.68
C THR A 82 17.32 -0.25 -2.67
N GLU A 83 16.24 0.52 -2.83
CA GLU A 83 16.16 1.61 -3.80
C GLU A 83 15.03 2.59 -3.47
N ASP A 84 15.12 3.82 -3.98
CA ASP A 84 14.12 4.86 -3.80
C ASP A 84 13.16 4.88 -5.00
N VAL A 85 12.08 4.11 -4.94
CA VAL A 85 11.19 3.93 -6.08
C VAL A 85 10.30 5.16 -6.26
N VAL A 86 10.31 5.74 -7.46
CA VAL A 86 9.43 6.85 -7.82
C VAL A 86 8.59 6.47 -9.02
N THR A 87 7.26 6.50 -8.89
CA THR A 87 6.39 6.30 -10.07
C THR A 87 6.59 7.46 -11.07
N PRO A 88 6.39 7.24 -12.37
CA PRO A 88 6.33 8.31 -13.35
C PRO A 88 5.37 9.43 -12.94
N THR A 89 5.54 10.61 -13.54
CA THR A 89 4.55 11.69 -13.44
C THR A 89 3.27 11.33 -14.21
N ASN A 90 2.18 12.04 -13.92
CA ASN A 90 0.91 11.84 -14.59
C ASN A 90 0.98 12.04 -16.12
N ASP A 91 1.95 12.82 -16.62
CA ASP A 91 2.11 13.05 -18.06
C ASP A 91 2.81 11.88 -18.76
N ASN A 92 3.68 11.16 -18.05
CA ASN A 92 4.50 10.08 -18.61
C ASN A 92 3.89 8.69 -18.37
N GLY A 93 3.25 8.47 -17.23
CA GLY A 93 2.72 7.16 -16.83
C GLY A 93 1.56 7.29 -15.84
N PRO A 94 0.38 7.78 -16.27
CA PRO A 94 -0.78 8.03 -15.40
C PRO A 94 -1.51 6.78 -14.91
N PHE A 95 -1.09 5.57 -15.30
CA PHE A 95 -1.69 4.31 -14.86
C PHE A 95 -0.63 3.23 -14.95
N GLY A 96 -0.52 2.39 -13.92
CA GLY A 96 0.45 1.31 -13.88
C GLY A 96 0.21 0.36 -12.73
N SER A 97 0.94 -0.74 -12.72
CA SER A 97 0.91 -1.69 -11.61
C SER A 97 2.33 -2.10 -11.27
N LEU A 98 2.64 -2.14 -9.98
CA LEU A 98 3.85 -2.69 -9.41
C LEU A 98 3.44 -3.91 -8.58
N ILE A 99 3.88 -5.09 -9.00
CA ILE A 99 3.35 -6.38 -8.54
C ILE A 99 4.52 -7.27 -8.13
N ALA A 100 4.63 -7.59 -6.85
CA ALA A 100 5.52 -8.63 -6.38
C ALA A 100 4.95 -10.01 -6.77
N VAL A 101 5.79 -10.85 -7.36
CA VAL A 101 5.40 -12.16 -7.84
C VAL A 101 5.57 -13.19 -6.73
N ASN A 102 4.63 -14.13 -6.66
CA ASN A 102 4.62 -15.24 -5.72
C ASN A 102 4.58 -14.82 -4.23
N PRO A 103 3.67 -13.90 -3.81
CA PRO A 103 3.41 -13.72 -2.38
C PRO A 103 2.87 -15.05 -1.84
N THR A 104 3.53 -15.62 -0.83
CA THR A 104 3.03 -16.85 -0.20
C THR A 104 2.09 -16.48 0.96
N GLN A 105 1.25 -17.42 1.40
CA GLN A 105 0.38 -17.19 2.56
C GLN A 105 1.16 -16.84 3.84
N GLU A 106 2.43 -17.29 3.93
CA GLU A 106 3.32 -17.05 5.06
C GLU A 106 4.26 -15.86 4.85
N SER A 107 4.38 -15.37 3.61
CA SER A 107 5.26 -14.26 3.22
C SER A 107 4.52 -13.30 2.29
N ARG A 108 3.69 -12.45 2.88
CA ARG A 108 3.45 -11.11 2.31
C ARG A 108 4.82 -10.42 2.35
N GLY A 109 5.56 -10.41 1.25
CA GLY A 109 6.99 -10.07 1.30
C GLY A 109 7.95 -10.89 0.46
N ALA A 110 7.48 -11.64 -0.54
CA ALA A 110 8.38 -12.32 -1.46
C ALA A 110 9.40 -11.33 -2.06
N ALA A 111 8.95 -10.14 -2.44
CA ALA A 111 9.81 -8.98 -2.68
C ALA A 111 9.78 -8.06 -1.45
N TRP A 112 10.92 -7.92 -0.80
CA TRP A 112 11.15 -6.99 0.30
C TRP A 112 11.76 -5.70 -0.23
N LEU A 113 11.17 -4.55 0.07
CA LEU A 113 11.63 -3.24 -0.37
C LEU A 113 11.95 -2.35 0.83
N ILE A 114 13.15 -1.80 0.84
CA ILE A 114 13.56 -0.73 1.74
C ILE A 114 14.15 0.43 0.93
N SER A 115 13.92 1.66 1.37
CA SER A 115 14.55 2.82 0.74
C SER A 115 16.08 2.75 0.89
N SER A 116 16.79 3.14 -0.17
CA SER A 116 18.25 3.32 -0.12
C SER A 116 18.66 4.58 0.64
N THR A 117 17.74 5.51 0.84
CA THR A 117 17.97 6.80 1.51
C THR A 117 17.15 6.90 2.79
N ALA A 118 17.79 7.09 3.94
CA ALA A 118 17.12 7.09 5.24
C ALA A 118 15.98 8.13 5.40
N THR A 119 15.99 9.19 4.58
CA THR A 119 15.07 10.34 4.57
C THR A 119 14.11 10.34 3.39
N GLU A 120 14.04 9.28 2.61
CA GLU A 120 13.12 9.16 1.48
C GLU A 120 12.19 7.97 1.73
N PRO A 121 10.93 8.02 1.29
CA PRO A 121 10.04 6.87 1.40
C PRO A 121 10.48 5.76 0.44
N GLY A 122 10.15 4.50 0.78
CA GLY A 122 10.44 3.35 -0.11
C GLY A 122 9.80 3.49 -1.50
N ILE A 123 8.57 3.99 -1.56
CA ILE A 123 7.86 4.32 -2.80
C ILE A 123 7.25 5.72 -2.73
N THR A 124 7.59 6.58 -3.68
CA THR A 124 6.88 7.83 -3.95
C THR A 124 5.95 7.69 -5.15
N VAL A 125 4.65 7.85 -4.92
CA VAL A 125 3.62 7.86 -5.96
C VAL A 125 3.35 9.30 -6.41
N LYS A 126 3.56 9.59 -7.70
CA LYS A 126 3.39 10.93 -8.32
C LYS A 126 2.28 10.98 -9.37
N ALA A 127 1.78 9.83 -9.79
CA ALA A 127 0.76 9.68 -10.82
C ALA A 127 -0.49 9.01 -10.29
N ARG A 128 -1.59 9.17 -11.03
CA ARG A 128 -2.85 8.55 -10.67
C ARG A 128 -2.86 7.06 -10.99
N GLY A 129 -3.87 6.33 -10.51
CA GLY A 129 -4.24 5.04 -11.08
C GLY A 129 -3.17 3.95 -11.00
N TRP A 130 -2.26 4.06 -10.04
CA TRP A 130 -1.25 3.05 -9.76
C TRP A 130 -1.81 1.97 -8.85
N VAL A 131 -1.33 0.75 -9.04
CA VAL A 131 -1.60 -0.39 -8.14
C VAL A 131 -0.27 -0.88 -7.57
N ILE A 132 -0.21 -1.10 -6.26
CA ILE A 132 0.94 -1.71 -5.57
C ILE A 132 0.44 -2.99 -4.88
N ASP A 133 1.02 -4.14 -5.22
CA ASP A 133 0.50 -5.44 -4.78
C ASP A 133 1.61 -6.42 -4.35
N GLY A 134 1.42 -7.08 -3.21
CA GLY A 134 2.18 -8.27 -2.79
C GLY A 134 3.54 -8.04 -2.12
N PHE A 135 3.90 -6.80 -1.83
CA PHE A 135 5.22 -6.44 -1.25
C PHE A 135 5.27 -6.59 0.28
N GLU A 136 6.49 -6.71 0.80
CA GLU A 136 6.86 -6.24 2.13
C GLU A 136 7.65 -4.95 1.95
N ILE A 137 7.26 -3.89 2.66
CA ILE A 137 7.90 -2.58 2.55
C ILE A 137 8.25 -2.10 3.95
N ASP A 138 9.54 -1.84 4.15
CA ASP A 138 10.09 -1.35 5.40
C ASP A 138 10.17 0.16 5.40
N ALA A 139 9.72 0.77 6.49
CA ALA A 139 9.92 2.18 6.74
C ALA A 139 11.40 2.45 7.03
N PRO A 140 12.05 3.38 6.32
CA PRO A 140 13.41 3.79 6.58
C PRO A 140 13.50 4.62 7.87
N ALA A 141 14.70 5.09 8.19
CA ALA A 141 14.97 5.62 9.51
C ALA A 141 14.24 6.92 9.87
N THR A 142 13.87 7.72 8.88
CA THR A 142 13.22 9.01 9.15
C THR A 142 11.98 9.27 8.31
N ASP A 143 11.62 8.32 7.45
CA ASP A 143 10.52 8.42 6.49
C ASP A 143 9.65 7.14 6.51
N GLY A 144 8.80 6.92 5.53
CA GLY A 144 7.84 5.84 5.49
C GLY A 144 7.95 4.87 4.32
N CYS A 145 6.95 4.01 4.20
CA CYS A 145 6.92 2.98 3.17
C CYS A 145 6.41 3.55 1.85
N VAL A 146 5.20 4.15 1.84
CA VAL A 146 4.56 4.69 0.63
C VAL A 146 4.10 6.12 0.86
N PHE A 147 4.57 7.04 0.01
CA PHE A 147 4.22 8.45 0.06
C PHE A 147 3.51 8.90 -1.21
N LEU A 148 2.34 9.52 -1.06
CA LEU A 148 1.59 10.11 -2.17
C LEU A 148 1.99 11.58 -2.30
N SER A 149 2.77 11.89 -3.33
CA SER A 149 3.32 13.22 -3.57
C SER A 149 2.58 13.96 -4.67
N GLY A 150 2.00 15.10 -4.32
CA GLY A 150 1.29 16.00 -5.20
C GLY A 150 -0.15 15.56 -5.52
N ALA A 151 -0.94 16.51 -6.01
CA ALA A 151 -2.38 16.33 -6.27
C ALA A 151 -2.74 15.24 -7.30
N ASN A 152 -1.76 14.72 -8.04
CA ASN A 152 -1.96 13.70 -9.06
C ASN A 152 -1.92 12.26 -8.54
N ALA A 153 -1.43 12.01 -7.32
CA ALA A 153 -1.34 10.67 -6.71
C ALA A 153 -2.69 10.10 -6.24
N LYS A 154 -3.74 10.22 -7.06
CA LYS A 154 -5.13 9.81 -6.79
C LYS A 154 -5.50 8.49 -7.47
N PHE A 155 -6.60 7.85 -7.09
CA PHE A 155 -6.95 6.52 -7.62
C PHE A 155 -5.86 5.46 -7.40
N LEU A 156 -5.11 5.58 -6.30
CA LEU A 156 -4.10 4.59 -5.93
C LEU A 156 -4.79 3.38 -5.30
N GLU A 157 -4.35 2.18 -5.64
CA GLU A 157 -4.69 0.97 -4.92
C GLU A 157 -3.44 0.32 -4.34
N ILE A 158 -3.51 -0.04 -3.06
CA ILE A 158 -2.51 -0.85 -2.38
C ILE A 158 -3.20 -2.10 -1.87
N ALA A 159 -2.71 -3.27 -2.27
CA ALA A 159 -3.31 -4.55 -1.93
C ALA A 159 -2.27 -5.56 -1.43
N ASN A 160 -2.63 -6.39 -0.45
CA ASN A 160 -1.81 -7.52 0.00
C ASN A 160 -0.38 -7.14 0.40
N VAL A 161 -0.17 -5.94 0.95
CA VAL A 161 1.15 -5.45 1.36
C VAL A 161 1.37 -5.68 2.87
N LEU A 162 2.56 -6.10 3.24
CA LEU A 162 3.06 -6.01 4.61
C LEU A 162 3.87 -4.72 4.76
N PHE A 163 3.42 -3.82 5.61
CA PHE A 163 4.12 -2.60 5.98
C PHE A 163 4.80 -2.80 7.32
N VAL A 164 6.12 -2.64 7.35
CA VAL A 164 6.92 -2.81 8.56
C VAL A 164 7.49 -1.46 8.98
N GLY A 165 7.09 -0.99 10.15
CA GLY A 165 7.67 0.19 10.77
C GLY A 165 8.97 -0.13 11.49
N SER A 166 9.68 0.92 11.89
CA SER A 166 10.86 0.76 12.73
C SER A 166 10.54 0.78 14.22
N LEU A 167 11.21 -0.11 14.96
CA LEU A 167 11.22 -0.15 16.42
C LEU A 167 12.07 0.98 17.04
N THR A 168 13.04 1.49 16.29
CA THR A 168 14.13 2.33 16.82
C THR A 168 13.91 3.80 16.51
N TYR A 169 13.17 4.12 15.45
CA TYR A 169 13.11 5.48 14.93
C TYR A 169 11.85 6.22 15.31
N ALA A 170 11.99 7.52 15.56
CA ALA A 170 10.92 8.38 16.07
C ALA A 170 9.87 8.75 15.01
N SER A 171 10.26 8.76 13.73
CA SER A 171 9.41 9.14 12.61
C SER A 171 9.37 8.01 11.59
N GLY A 172 8.14 7.62 11.22
CA GLY A 172 7.92 6.70 10.12
C GLY A 172 6.44 6.53 9.84
N PHE A 173 6.10 6.11 8.63
CA PHE A 173 4.71 5.85 8.27
C PHE A 173 4.56 4.68 7.31
N GLY A 174 3.41 3.99 7.35
CA GLY A 174 3.09 3.00 6.32
C GLY A 174 2.66 3.72 5.06
N VAL A 175 1.63 4.56 5.16
CA VAL A 175 1.14 5.40 4.07
C VAL A 175 0.91 6.84 4.54
N ASP A 176 1.45 7.81 3.80
CA ASP A 176 1.25 9.26 4.04
C ASP A 176 1.01 10.00 2.71
N THR A 177 0.54 11.24 2.81
CA THR A 177 0.26 12.11 1.67
C THR A 177 0.47 13.58 2.02
N ASP A 178 0.96 14.36 1.06
CA ASP A 178 1.08 15.83 1.14
C ASP A 178 -0.05 16.60 0.47
N SER A 179 -1.00 15.88 -0.16
CA SER A 179 -2.05 16.46 -0.98
C SER A 179 -3.40 15.79 -0.69
N ALA A 180 -4.51 16.49 -0.95
CA ALA A 180 -5.83 15.87 -0.84
C ALA A 180 -6.04 14.92 -2.03
N ASN A 181 -5.46 13.72 -1.97
CA ASN A 181 -5.54 12.70 -3.03
C ASN A 181 -6.81 11.84 -2.84
N PRO A 182 -7.84 11.98 -3.70
CA PRO A 182 -9.07 11.22 -3.56
C PRO A 182 -8.95 9.77 -4.07
N LEU A 183 -9.86 8.93 -3.59
CA LEU A 183 -10.11 7.57 -4.12
C LEU A 183 -8.90 6.65 -3.97
N VAL A 184 -8.22 6.74 -2.82
CA VAL A 184 -7.15 5.82 -2.43
C VAL A 184 -7.78 4.60 -1.78
N VAL A 185 -7.40 3.40 -2.22
CA VAL A 185 -7.83 2.13 -1.65
C VAL A 185 -6.63 1.43 -1.05
N ILE A 186 -6.74 1.08 0.22
CA ILE A 186 -5.76 0.25 0.94
C ILE A 186 -6.52 -0.95 1.44
N ARG A 187 -6.17 -2.15 0.96
CA ARG A 187 -6.92 -3.35 1.30
C ARG A 187 -6.07 -4.59 1.49
N ASP A 188 -6.58 -5.50 2.31
CA ASP A 188 -5.98 -6.81 2.51
C ASP A 188 -4.51 -6.72 3.01
N SER A 189 -4.10 -5.59 3.59
CA SER A 189 -2.73 -5.28 3.99
C SER A 189 -2.52 -5.36 5.50
N THR A 190 -1.28 -5.56 5.93
CA THR A 190 -0.89 -5.61 7.34
C THR A 190 0.05 -4.47 7.65
N PHE A 191 -0.20 -3.76 8.75
CA PHE A 191 0.66 -2.71 9.27
C PHE A 191 1.23 -3.13 10.61
N PHE A 192 2.55 -3.24 10.68
CA PHE A 192 3.27 -3.82 11.80
C PHE A 192 4.40 -2.92 12.28
N GLN A 193 4.57 -2.77 13.60
CA GLN A 193 5.75 -2.14 14.22
C GLN A 193 6.03 -0.65 13.93
N PHE A 194 5.02 0.17 13.63
CA PHE A 194 5.17 1.63 13.62
C PHE A 194 5.19 2.17 15.06
N ARG A 195 6.35 2.21 15.73
CA ARG A 195 6.45 2.46 17.20
C ARG A 195 7.09 3.78 17.63
N GLY A 196 7.68 4.55 16.71
CA GLY A 196 8.17 5.90 17.02
C GLY A 196 7.07 6.81 17.54
N THR A 197 7.36 7.75 18.43
CA THR A 197 6.34 8.63 19.07
C THR A 197 5.44 9.38 18.07
N SER A 198 5.97 9.68 16.88
CA SER A 198 5.23 10.32 15.78
C SER A 198 4.86 9.35 14.64
N ALA A 199 5.21 8.07 14.78
CA ALA A 199 5.00 7.07 13.74
C ALA A 199 3.53 6.67 13.64
N ALA A 200 3.03 6.46 12.43
CA ALA A 200 1.65 6.08 12.18
C ALA A 200 1.56 5.11 10.99
N ALA A 201 0.76 4.05 11.12
CA ALA A 201 0.56 3.12 10.01
C ALA A 201 -0.08 3.82 8.79
N ILE A 202 -1.12 4.63 9.00
CA ILE A 202 -1.70 5.49 7.96
C ILE A 202 -1.90 6.90 8.52
N THR A 203 -1.47 7.90 7.76
CA THR A 203 -1.52 9.32 8.15
C THR A 203 -1.78 10.20 6.92
N SER A 204 -2.02 11.49 7.17
CA SER A 204 -1.92 12.57 6.20
C SER A 204 -1.15 13.73 6.81
N THR A 205 -0.36 14.44 6.00
CA THR A 205 0.45 15.58 6.44
C THR A 205 -0.11 16.88 5.86
N ASN A 206 -0.63 17.74 6.75
CA ASN A 206 -1.26 19.04 6.44
C ASN A 206 -2.44 19.05 5.44
N VAL A 207 -3.04 17.89 5.17
CA VAL A 207 -4.14 17.73 4.20
C VAL A 207 -5.19 16.73 4.67
N TYR A 208 -6.35 16.77 4.02
CA TYR A 208 -7.39 15.75 4.22
C TYR A 208 -6.98 14.43 3.57
N ALA A 209 -7.10 13.33 4.30
CA ALA A 209 -7.27 12.01 3.70
C ALA A 209 -8.71 11.91 3.16
N LEU A 210 -8.90 12.32 1.91
CA LEU A 210 -10.20 12.53 1.28
C LEU A 210 -10.66 11.28 0.52
N GLN A 211 -11.81 10.70 0.85
CA GLN A 211 -12.38 9.56 0.12
C GLN A 211 -11.43 8.34 0.05
N TRP A 212 -10.74 8.07 1.16
CA TRP A 212 -9.91 6.88 1.29
C TRP A 212 -10.77 5.70 1.73
N LEU A 213 -10.48 4.52 1.22
CA LEU A 213 -11.03 3.25 1.67
C LEU A 213 -9.91 2.43 2.31
N VAL A 214 -10.08 2.10 3.59
CA VAL A 214 -9.25 1.15 4.32
C VAL A 214 -10.11 -0.09 4.61
N ASP A 215 -9.81 -1.22 3.97
CA ASP A 215 -10.69 -2.40 3.97
C ASP A 215 -9.92 -3.70 4.21
N ARG A 216 -10.36 -4.54 5.16
CA ARG A 216 -9.70 -5.83 5.46
C ARG A 216 -8.21 -5.71 5.81
N CYS A 217 -7.83 -4.61 6.44
CA CYS A 217 -6.47 -4.42 6.92
C CYS A 217 -6.28 -4.95 8.34
N VAL A 218 -5.05 -5.30 8.69
CA VAL A 218 -4.66 -5.67 10.05
C VAL A 218 -3.67 -4.65 10.58
N PHE A 219 -4.01 -4.01 11.69
CA PHE A 219 -3.14 -3.07 12.39
C PHE A 219 -2.65 -3.74 13.68
N TRP A 220 -1.35 -4.02 13.73
CA TRP A 220 -0.74 -4.78 14.80
C TRP A 220 0.51 -4.08 15.32
N ASN A 221 0.64 -3.91 16.64
CA ASN A 221 1.86 -3.39 17.25
C ASN A 221 2.32 -2.04 16.66
N ASN A 222 1.38 -1.12 16.46
CA ASN A 222 1.70 0.27 16.11
C ASN A 222 1.34 1.16 17.29
N ILE A 223 2.05 2.26 17.46
CA ILE A 223 1.73 3.30 18.44
C ILE A 223 0.57 4.16 17.97
N ASN A 224 0.50 4.45 16.66
CA ASN A 224 -0.64 5.04 16.00
C ASN A 224 -1.05 4.19 14.79
N HIS A 225 -2.31 3.78 14.70
CA HIS A 225 -2.83 3.03 13.55
C HIS A 225 -3.26 3.99 12.44
N ILE A 226 -4.35 4.73 12.64
CA ILE A 226 -4.85 5.73 11.71
C ILE A 226 -4.86 7.08 12.43
N ALA A 227 -3.84 7.90 12.16
CA ALA A 227 -3.61 9.15 12.89
C ALA A 227 -3.12 10.25 11.94
N PRO A 228 -3.94 11.27 11.64
CA PRO A 228 -3.50 12.43 10.89
C PRO A 228 -2.49 13.24 11.70
N LYS A 229 -1.41 13.70 11.06
CA LYS A 229 -0.40 14.58 11.70
C LYS A 229 -0.83 16.05 11.72
N ASN A 230 -2.12 16.33 11.54
CA ASN A 230 -2.61 17.68 11.26
C ASN A 230 -4.06 17.89 11.75
N SER A 231 -4.54 19.13 11.66
CA SER A 231 -5.90 19.54 12.05
C SER A 231 -6.98 19.28 10.98
N LYS A 232 -6.61 18.76 9.81
CA LYS A 232 -7.51 18.46 8.69
C LYS A 232 -8.08 17.04 8.75
N GLY A 233 -7.32 16.05 9.21
CA GLY A 233 -7.88 14.72 9.44
C GLY A 233 -8.43 14.00 8.20
N TRP A 234 -9.53 13.25 8.40
CA TRP A 234 -10.13 12.37 7.39
C TRP A 234 -11.50 12.88 6.94
N GLN A 235 -11.76 12.85 5.63
CA GLN A 235 -13.01 13.37 5.07
C GLN A 235 -13.63 12.41 4.06
N ALA A 236 -14.93 12.13 4.23
CA ALA A 236 -15.70 11.27 3.33
C ALA A 236 -15.07 9.89 3.08
N SER A 237 -14.33 9.39 4.08
CA SER A 237 -13.55 8.16 3.98
C SER A 237 -14.25 6.99 4.67
N VAL A 238 -13.87 5.77 4.30
CA VAL A 238 -14.46 4.53 4.80
C VAL A 238 -13.37 3.66 5.40
N ILE A 239 -13.56 3.25 6.65
CA ILE A 239 -12.68 2.31 7.35
C ILE A 239 -13.54 1.12 7.77
N ARG A 240 -13.30 -0.05 7.17
CA ARG A 240 -14.15 -1.21 7.40
C ARG A 240 -13.45 -2.55 7.37
N ASN A 241 -14.11 -3.56 7.94
CA ASN A 241 -13.69 -4.96 7.96
C ASN A 241 -12.24 -5.18 8.44
N SER A 242 -11.68 -4.22 9.17
CA SER A 242 -10.28 -4.20 9.56
C SER A 242 -10.13 -4.57 11.03
N THR A 243 -8.96 -5.08 11.39
CA THR A 243 -8.66 -5.48 12.78
C THR A 243 -7.64 -4.53 13.39
N PHE A 244 -7.97 -3.97 14.55
CA PHE A 244 -7.13 -3.04 15.30
C PHE A 244 -6.70 -3.68 16.61
N HIS A 245 -5.55 -4.36 16.62
CA HIS A 245 -5.10 -5.05 17.81
C HIS A 245 -4.73 -4.08 18.94
N LYS A 246 -4.96 -4.50 20.19
CA LYS A 246 -4.32 -3.86 21.33
C LYS A 246 -2.83 -4.26 21.30
N TYR A 247 -1.94 -3.28 21.39
CA TYR A 247 -0.54 -3.58 21.73
C TYR A 247 -0.50 -4.37 23.06
N MET A 248 0.53 -5.20 23.25
CA MET A 248 0.74 -5.97 24.48
C MET A 248 0.74 -5.07 25.75
N SER A 249 0.91 -5.63 26.94
CA SER A 249 0.75 -4.97 28.25
C SER A 249 1.49 -3.63 28.47
N ASP A 250 2.40 -3.21 27.59
CA ASP A 250 3.46 -2.26 27.96
C ASP A 250 3.36 -0.85 27.36
N THR A 251 2.48 -0.58 26.39
CA THR A 251 2.21 0.80 25.90
C THR A 251 0.89 0.82 25.13
N GLU A 252 -0.16 1.46 25.66
CA GLU A 252 -1.38 1.61 24.87
C GLU A 252 -1.07 2.36 23.58
N THR A 253 -1.50 1.81 22.45
CA THR A 253 -1.61 2.54 21.19
C THR A 253 -2.28 3.89 21.48
N THR A 254 -1.58 5.00 21.29
CA THR A 254 -2.11 6.33 21.62
C THR A 254 -3.32 6.65 20.75
N ILE A 255 -3.23 6.30 19.47
CA ILE A 255 -4.29 6.57 18.49
C ILE A 255 -4.58 5.32 17.67
N LYS A 256 -5.80 4.80 17.79
CA LYS A 256 -6.27 3.70 16.96
C LYS A 256 -6.99 4.21 15.73
N ILE A 257 -7.98 5.09 15.91
CA ILE A 257 -8.66 5.71 14.78
C ILE A 257 -8.97 7.15 15.16
N ASP A 258 -8.38 8.09 14.42
CA ASP A 258 -8.64 9.52 14.59
C ASP A 258 -9.09 10.18 13.28
N PRO A 259 -10.40 10.34 13.07
CA PRO A 259 -10.94 11.06 11.92
C PRO A 259 -11.05 12.58 12.17
N ARG A 260 -10.71 13.09 13.36
CA ARG A 260 -10.95 14.49 13.74
C ARG A 260 -10.22 15.46 12.80
N GLY A 261 -10.84 16.62 12.58
CA GLY A 261 -10.39 17.63 11.63
C GLY A 261 -11.17 17.61 10.32
N GLY A 262 -11.69 16.44 9.92
CA GLY A 262 -12.55 16.29 8.76
C GLY A 262 -13.98 15.91 9.15
N ALA A 263 -14.71 15.28 8.24
CA ALA A 263 -16.14 14.99 8.42
C ALA A 263 -16.65 13.90 7.48
N GLY A 264 -17.78 13.28 7.88
CA GLY A 264 -18.56 12.39 7.03
C GLY A 264 -17.89 11.04 6.78
N ASN A 265 -17.13 10.55 7.75
CA ASN A 265 -16.46 9.26 7.64
C ASN A 265 -17.40 8.12 8.05
N MET A 266 -17.16 6.94 7.50
CA MET A 266 -17.86 5.71 7.87
C MET A 266 -16.87 4.70 8.46
N ILE A 267 -17.04 4.36 9.73
CA ILE A 267 -16.21 3.39 10.44
C ILE A 267 -17.10 2.20 10.83
N SER A 268 -16.95 1.07 10.12
CA SER A 268 -17.90 -0.04 10.28
C SER A 268 -17.30 -1.44 10.20
N HIS A 269 -17.92 -2.40 10.88
CA HIS A 269 -17.55 -3.83 10.80
C HIS A 269 -16.09 -4.13 11.15
N ASN A 270 -15.46 -3.27 11.95
CA ASN A 270 -14.09 -3.49 12.39
C ASN A 270 -14.05 -4.31 13.68
N VAL A 271 -12.93 -5.00 13.91
CA VAL A 271 -12.60 -5.58 15.22
C VAL A 271 -11.73 -4.58 15.96
N LEU A 272 -12.27 -3.98 17.02
CA LEU A 272 -11.68 -2.89 17.79
C LEU A 272 -11.09 -3.44 19.10
N GLY A 273 -9.76 -3.54 19.17
CA GLY A 273 -9.06 -3.92 20.39
C GLY A 273 -8.93 -2.76 21.39
N GLY A 274 -8.85 -3.07 22.69
CA GLY A 274 -8.76 -2.07 23.75
C GLY A 274 -10.11 -1.48 24.18
N ALA A 275 -10.08 -0.40 24.96
CA ALA A 275 -11.27 0.32 25.38
C ALA A 275 -11.81 1.19 24.23
N TYR A 276 -13.11 1.12 23.97
CA TYR A 276 -13.76 1.93 22.93
C TYR A 276 -14.16 3.31 23.47
N THR A 277 -13.14 4.14 23.71
CA THR A 277 -13.27 5.49 24.27
C THR A 277 -12.21 6.40 23.66
N ASN A 278 -12.35 7.71 23.90
CA ASN A 278 -11.30 8.67 23.56
C ASN A 278 -9.96 8.37 24.25
N ALA A 279 -10.00 7.87 25.49
CA ALA A 279 -8.80 7.46 26.22
C ALA A 279 -8.15 6.21 25.62
N GLY A 280 -8.94 5.30 25.04
CA GLY A 280 -8.45 4.13 24.31
C GLY A 280 -7.99 4.41 22.87
N GLY A 281 -7.95 5.68 22.45
CA GLY A 281 -7.45 6.11 21.15
C GLY A 281 -8.48 6.06 20.00
N TYR A 282 -9.77 5.96 20.31
CA TYR A 282 -10.84 6.06 19.31
C TYR A 282 -11.52 7.43 19.40
N TYR A 283 -11.40 8.22 18.35
CA TYR A 283 -11.98 9.55 18.28
C TYR A 283 -13.09 9.61 17.21
N SER A 284 -14.04 10.52 17.37
CA SER A 284 -15.10 10.76 16.40
C SER A 284 -15.48 12.22 16.31
N VAL A 285 -16.10 12.62 15.20
CA VAL A 285 -16.81 13.91 15.08
C VAL A 285 -18.31 13.73 14.88
N ALA A 286 -19.06 14.82 15.01
CA ALA A 286 -20.52 14.82 15.00
C ALA A 286 -21.17 14.30 13.70
N THR A 287 -20.41 14.20 12.61
CA THR A 287 -20.87 13.74 11.29
C THR A 287 -20.42 12.32 10.94
N ASP A 288 -19.56 11.71 11.76
CA ASP A 288 -19.07 10.35 11.48
C ASP A 288 -20.11 9.30 11.83
N GLN A 289 -20.11 8.21 11.07
CA GLN A 289 -20.97 7.05 11.31
C GLN A 289 -20.13 5.89 11.84
N TRP A 290 -20.51 5.37 13.00
CA TRP A 290 -19.85 4.23 13.66
C TRP A 290 -20.88 3.13 13.85
N PHE A 291 -20.73 1.98 13.18
CA PHE A 291 -21.70 0.89 13.29
C PHE A 291 -21.14 -0.49 12.99
N GLY A 292 -21.69 -1.52 13.63
CA GLY A 292 -21.31 -2.91 13.39
C GLY A 292 -19.89 -3.27 13.84
N ASN A 293 -19.23 -2.39 14.59
CA ASN A 293 -17.88 -2.65 15.10
C ASN A 293 -17.94 -3.62 16.28
N ALA A 294 -17.10 -4.64 16.26
CA ALA A 294 -16.94 -5.62 17.33
C ALA A 294 -15.87 -5.14 18.32
N MET A 295 -16.15 -5.27 19.60
CA MET A 295 -15.29 -4.85 20.71
C MET A 295 -15.27 -5.96 21.75
N SER A 296 -14.36 -5.89 22.72
CA SER A 296 -14.26 -6.89 23.80
C SER A 296 -15.56 -7.09 24.59
N THR A 297 -16.43 -6.07 24.64
CA THR A 297 -17.72 -6.08 25.34
C THR A 297 -18.93 -6.40 24.45
N GLY A 298 -18.73 -6.66 23.15
CA GLY A 298 -19.81 -6.93 22.19
C GLY A 298 -19.77 -6.01 20.97
N PHE A 299 -20.91 -5.79 20.32
CA PHE A 299 -21.04 -4.92 19.15
C PHE A 299 -21.54 -3.54 19.54
N SER A 300 -21.08 -2.49 18.85
CA SER A 300 -21.57 -1.12 19.04
C SER A 300 -21.98 -0.43 17.75
N SER A 301 -23.05 0.36 17.87
CA SER A 301 -23.48 1.38 16.91
C SER A 301 -23.35 2.81 17.44
N ALA A 302 -22.80 2.97 18.65
CA ALA A 302 -22.52 4.26 19.24
C ALA A 302 -21.13 4.74 18.84
N ARG A 303 -20.95 6.07 18.80
CA ARG A 303 -19.63 6.70 18.70
C ARG A 303 -18.81 6.45 19.96
N PRO A 304 -17.47 6.46 19.88
CA PRO A 304 -16.64 6.43 21.08
C PRO A 304 -16.87 7.71 21.90
N SER A 305 -16.94 7.57 23.22
CA SER A 305 -17.05 8.67 24.20
C SER A 305 -15.79 8.77 25.06
#